data_AF-C3PNP1-F1
#
_entry.id   AF-C3PNP1-F1
#
_cell.length_a   1.000
_cell.length_b   1.000
_cell.length_c   1.000
_cell.angle_alpha   90.00
_cell.angle_beta   90.00
_cell.angle_gamma   90.00
#
_symmetry.space_group_name_H-M   'P 1'
#
loop_
_entity.id
_entity.type
_entity.pdbx_description
1 polymer ?
#
loop_
_entity_poly.entity_id
_entity_poly.type
_entity_poly.pdbx_seq_one_letter_code
_entity_poly.pdbx_strand_id
1 'polypeptide(L)'
;MIDCIIYRLLYYTLTKIEQADRIKLEDLLSTKLNPEIGTRLMRSLAQHWQQEGKELGVLEGLQVGEAKGIQIGEAKGKAEERVEIAKEMLSQGCNISLISSVTGLDEAFISSLE
;
A
#
# COMPACT_ATOMS: atom_id res chain seq x y z
N MET A 1 21.09 -19.96 -33.99
CA MET A 1 20.91 -18.48 -34.03
C MET A 1 19.43 -18.09 -34.05
N ILE A 2 18.61 -18.77 -34.87
CA ILE A 2 17.15 -18.55 -34.96
C ILE A 2 16.42 -18.82 -33.62
N ASP A 3 16.81 -19.86 -32.87
CA ASP A 3 16.20 -20.19 -31.57
C ASP A 3 16.36 -19.10 -30.49
N CYS A 4 17.44 -18.31 -30.54
CA CYS A 4 17.66 -17.20 -29.61
C CYS A 4 16.73 -16.01 -29.87
N ILE A 5 16.35 -15.78 -31.13
CA ILE A 5 15.43 -14.70 -31.51
C ILE A 5 14.02 -15.07 -31.08
N ILE A 6 13.60 -16.31 -31.33
CA ILE A 6 12.32 -16.85 -30.89
C ILE A 6 12.20 -16.78 -29.36
N TYR A 7 13.26 -17.16 -28.64
CA TYR A 7 13.31 -17.06 -27.18
C TYR A 7 13.10 -15.62 -26.66
N ARG A 8 13.77 -14.63 -27.27
CA ARG A 8 13.63 -13.23 -26.88
C ARG A 8 12.23 -12.67 -27.16
N LEU A 9 11.67 -13.01 -28.32
CA LEU A 9 10.33 -12.58 -28.71
C LEU A 9 9.28 -13.15 -27.76
N LEU A 10 9.37 -14.46 -27.45
CA LEU A 10 8.49 -15.10 -26.49
C LEU A 10 8.64 -14.46 -25.12
N TYR A 11 9.85 -14.37 -24.56
CA TYR A 11 10.08 -13.74 -23.26
C TYR A 11 9.42 -12.35 -23.15
N TYR A 12 9.63 -11.47 -24.13
CA TYR A 12 9.05 -10.12 -24.12
C TYR A 12 7.51 -10.10 -24.14
N THR A 13 6.89 -10.97 -24.94
CA THR A 13 5.42 -11.06 -24.98
C THR A 13 4.85 -11.59 -23.66
N LEU A 14 5.54 -12.54 -23.03
CA LEU A 14 5.08 -13.21 -21.82
C LEU A 14 5.28 -12.37 -20.55
N THR A 15 6.28 -11.48 -20.52
CA THR A 15 6.41 -10.49 -19.43
C THR A 15 5.30 -9.43 -19.46
N LYS A 16 4.50 -9.38 -20.53
CA LYS A 16 3.40 -8.42 -20.72
C LYS A 16 2.01 -9.03 -20.60
N ILE A 17 1.91 -10.31 -20.28
CA ILE A 17 0.65 -11.03 -20.11
C ILE A 17 0.05 -10.78 -18.72
N GLU A 18 -1.28 -10.65 -18.67
CA GLU A 18 -2.05 -10.51 -17.43
C GLU A 18 -1.88 -11.72 -16.49
N GLN A 19 -1.95 -11.49 -15.18
CA GLN A 19 -1.66 -12.53 -14.18
C GLN A 19 -2.57 -13.76 -14.31
N ALA A 20 -3.82 -13.57 -14.74
CA ALA A 20 -4.82 -14.63 -14.87
C ALA A 20 -4.46 -15.70 -15.91
N ASP A 21 -3.64 -15.36 -16.91
CA ASP A 21 -3.29 -16.26 -18.01
C ASP A 21 -1.95 -16.99 -17.80
N ARG A 22 -1.26 -16.71 -16.69
CA ARG A 22 0.06 -17.31 -16.38
C ARG A 22 -0.01 -18.83 -16.18
N ILE A 23 -1.11 -19.33 -15.63
CA ILE A 23 -1.33 -20.78 -15.39
C ILE A 23 -1.50 -21.53 -16.73
N LYS A 24 -2.34 -21.00 -17.63
CA LYS A 24 -2.55 -21.58 -18.97
C LYS A 24 -1.27 -21.53 -19.81
N LEU A 25 -0.47 -20.48 -19.59
CA LEU A 25 0.81 -20.31 -20.25
C LEU A 25 1.84 -21.35 -19.81
N GLU A 26 1.94 -21.66 -18.52
CA GLU A 26 2.85 -22.69 -18.00
C GLU A 26 2.59 -24.07 -18.63
N ASP A 27 1.31 -24.44 -18.79
CA ASP A 27 0.87 -25.65 -19.46
C ASP A 27 1.25 -25.66 -20.97
N LEU A 28 1.04 -24.54 -21.67
CA LEU A 28 1.41 -24.39 -23.08
C LEU A 28 2.93 -24.45 -23.31
N LEU A 29 3.72 -23.86 -22.41
CA LEU A 29 5.18 -23.84 -22.54
C LEU A 29 5.81 -25.21 -22.28
N SER A 30 5.28 -25.96 -21.30
CA SER A 30 5.77 -27.30 -20.97
C SER A 30 5.43 -28.34 -22.04
N THR A 31 4.33 -28.17 -22.77
CA THR A 31 3.88 -29.11 -23.82
C THR A 31 4.44 -28.81 -25.21
N LYS A 32 4.75 -27.56 -25.54
CA LYS A 32 5.12 -27.15 -26.92
C LYS A 32 6.59 -26.86 -27.15
N LEU A 33 7.40 -26.65 -26.10
CA LEU A 33 8.81 -26.32 -26.24
C LEU A 33 9.73 -27.53 -25.99
N ASN A 34 10.93 -27.46 -26.56
CA ASN A 34 12.04 -28.33 -26.18
C ASN A 34 12.30 -28.18 -24.67
N PRO A 35 12.47 -29.29 -23.91
CA PRO A 35 12.68 -29.28 -22.47
C PRO A 35 13.76 -28.32 -21.96
N GLU A 36 14.90 -28.19 -22.66
CA GLU A 36 15.97 -27.27 -22.25
C GLU A 36 15.56 -25.80 -22.39
N ILE A 37 14.94 -25.45 -23.52
CA ILE A 37 14.53 -24.07 -23.82
C ILE A 37 13.35 -23.67 -22.93
N GLY A 38 12.38 -24.58 -22.76
CA GLY A 38 11.22 -24.40 -21.88
C GLY A 38 11.64 -24.19 -20.42
N THR A 39 12.54 -25.04 -19.90
CA THR A 39 13.05 -24.91 -18.52
C THR A 39 13.76 -23.57 -18.31
N ARG A 40 14.60 -23.15 -19.27
CA ARG A 40 15.31 -21.87 -19.17
C ARG A 40 14.35 -20.68 -19.20
N LEU A 41 13.36 -20.70 -20.10
CA LEU A 41 12.36 -19.65 -20.24
C LEU A 41 11.49 -19.56 -18.97
N MET A 42 10.99 -20.68 -18.47
CA MET A 42 10.18 -20.72 -17.25
C MET A 42 10.94 -20.19 -16.04
N ARG A 43 12.24 -20.52 -15.90
CA ARG A 43 13.07 -19.96 -14.83
C ARG A 43 13.15 -18.43 -14.91
N SER A 44 13.40 -17.89 -16.10
CA SER A 44 13.47 -16.43 -16.28
C SER A 44 12.13 -15.74 -16.05
N LEU A 45 11.01 -16.35 -16.48
CA LEU A 45 9.67 -15.81 -16.25
C LEU A 45 9.30 -15.85 -14.77
N ALA A 46 9.57 -16.95 -14.08
CA ALA A 46 9.34 -17.07 -12.64
C ALA A 46 10.11 -16.00 -11.86
N GLN A 47 11.38 -15.77 -12.20
CA GLN A 47 12.18 -14.70 -11.60
C GLN A 47 11.59 -13.31 -11.87
N HIS A 48 11.18 -13.04 -13.12
CA HIS A 48 10.55 -11.77 -13.47
C HIS A 48 9.26 -11.53 -12.69
N TRP A 49 8.37 -12.53 -12.64
CA TRP A 49 7.09 -12.40 -11.94
C TRP A 49 7.24 -12.31 -10.43
N GLN A 50 8.22 -12.99 -9.83
CA GLN A 50 8.54 -12.81 -8.41
C GLN A 50 9.00 -11.37 -8.13
N GLN A 51 9.84 -10.82 -9.00
CA GLN A 51 10.33 -9.46 -8.87
C GLN A 51 9.20 -8.44 -9.05
N GLU A 52 8.38 -8.61 -10.09
CA GLU A 52 7.19 -7.78 -10.36
C GLU A 52 6.21 -7.82 -9.18
N GLY A 53 5.92 -9.01 -8.63
CA GLY A 53 5.06 -9.16 -7.47
C GLY A 53 5.62 -8.47 -6.22
N LYS A 54 6.94 -8.50 -6.03
CA LYS A 54 7.60 -7.76 -4.93
C LYS A 54 7.48 -6.25 -5.12
N GLU A 55 7.69 -5.76 -6.33
CA GLU A 55 7.58 -4.33 -6.66
C GLU A 55 6.15 -3.81 -6.46
N LEU A 56 5.15 -4.55 -6.96
CA LEU A 56 3.75 -4.24 -6.74
C LEU A 56 3.39 -4.25 -5.26
N GLY A 57 3.81 -5.28 -4.51
CA GLY A 57 3.54 -5.36 -3.08
C GLY A 57 4.17 -4.22 -2.27
N VAL A 58 5.38 -3.77 -2.65
CA VAL A 58 6.01 -2.60 -2.04
C VAL A 58 5.24 -1.32 -2.36
N LEU A 59 4.82 -1.14 -3.61
CA LEU A 59 4.06 0.04 -4.04
C LEU A 59 2.71 0.13 -3.33
N GLU A 60 1.93 -0.95 -3.34
CA GLU A 60 0.64 -1.03 -2.64
C GLU A 60 0.81 -0.82 -1.13
N GLY A 61 1.82 -1.46 -0.54
CA GLY A 61 2.15 -1.30 0.87
C GLY A 61 2.47 0.15 1.25
N LEU A 62 3.24 0.85 0.42
CA LEU A 62 3.56 2.26 0.62
C LEU A 62 2.32 3.15 0.51
N GLN A 63 1.51 2.97 -0.53
CA GLN A 63 0.29 3.76 -0.74
C GLN A 63 -0.72 3.59 0.41
N VAL A 64 -0.98 2.34 0.81
CA VAL A 64 -1.89 2.04 1.93
C VAL A 64 -1.32 2.55 3.24
N GLY A 65 0.00 2.39 3.45
CA GLY A 65 0.70 2.85 4.65
C GLY A 65 0.65 4.37 4.80
N GLU A 66 0.95 5.10 3.73
CA GLU A 66 0.92 6.57 3.70
C GLU A 66 -0.49 7.10 3.95
N ALA A 67 -1.50 6.59 3.24
CA ALA A 67 -2.89 7.02 3.41
C ALA A 67 -3.39 6.79 4.86
N LYS A 68 -3.10 5.62 5.43
CA LYS A 68 -3.45 5.34 6.84
C LYS A 68 -2.67 6.21 7.81
N GLY A 69 -1.38 6.42 7.55
CA GLY A 69 -0.51 7.26 8.36
C GLY A 69 -1.01 8.71 8.43
N ILE A 70 -1.35 9.30 7.28
CA ILE A 70 -1.91 10.65 7.19
C ILE A 70 -3.24 10.73 7.95
N GLN A 71 -4.17 9.80 7.69
CA GLN A 71 -5.48 9.83 8.35
C GLN A 71 -5.38 9.72 9.87
N ILE A 72 -4.54 8.82 10.38
CA ILE A 72 -4.32 8.65 11.82
C ILE A 72 -3.63 9.88 12.40
N GLY A 73 -2.62 10.41 11.70
CA GLY A 73 -1.88 11.61 12.11
C GLY A 73 -2.77 12.84 12.22
N GLU A 74 -3.60 13.11 11.21
CA GLU A 74 -4.55 14.23 11.23
C GLU A 74 -5.59 14.10 12.32
N ALA A 75 -6.14 12.89 12.54
CA ALA A 75 -7.13 12.67 13.58
C ALA A 75 -6.54 12.87 14.99
N LYS A 76 -5.33 12.35 15.23
CA LYS A 76 -4.61 12.55 16.49
C LYS A 76 -4.25 14.00 16.70
N GLY A 77 -3.67 14.66 15.70
CA GLY A 77 -3.29 16.07 15.78
C GLY A 77 -4.49 16.98 16.10
N LYS A 78 -5.63 16.79 15.41
CA LYS A 78 -6.86 17.53 15.71
C LYS A 78 -7.39 17.28 17.12
N ALA A 79 -7.27 16.05 17.63
CA ALA A 79 -7.70 15.72 18.98
C ALA A 79 -6.78 16.37 20.03
N GLU A 80 -5.46 16.26 19.85
CA GLU A 80 -4.45 16.86 20.72
C GLU A 80 -4.57 18.39 20.74
N GLU A 81 -4.73 19.03 19.58
CA GLU A 81 -4.93 20.47 19.45
C GLU A 81 -6.19 20.95 20.21
N ARG A 82 -7.31 20.23 20.11
CA ARG A 82 -8.53 20.57 20.88
C ARG A 82 -8.30 20.53 22.38
N VAL A 83 -7.52 19.56 22.86
CA VAL A 83 -7.19 19.43 24.28
C VAL A 83 -6.26 20.56 24.73
N GLU A 84 -5.27 20.92 23.93
CA GLU A 84 -4.37 22.05 24.22
C GLU A 84 -5.13 23.39 24.27
N ILE A 85 -6.01 23.63 23.29
CA ILE A 85 -6.88 24.82 23.28
C ILE A 85 -7.75 24.85 24.53
N ALA A 86 -8.37 23.72 24.94
CA ALA A 86 -9.18 23.68 26.14
C ALA A 86 -8.39 24.03 27.41
N LYS A 87 -7.16 23.52 27.55
CA LYS A 87 -6.28 23.85 28.68
C LYS A 87 -5.91 25.33 28.71
N GLU A 88 -5.59 25.90 27.56
CA GLU A 88 -5.26 27.32 27.46
C GLU A 88 -6.46 28.21 27.76
N MET A 89 -7.67 27.83 27.32
CA MET A 89 -8.89 28.57 27.67
C MET A 89 -9.22 28.47 29.16
N LEU A 90 -9.00 27.31 29.79
CA LEU A 90 -9.14 27.14 31.24
C LEU A 90 -8.15 28.03 32.00
N SER A 91 -6.89 28.10 31.56
CA SER A 91 -5.87 28.95 32.19
C SER A 91 -6.23 30.45 32.13
N GLN A 92 -6.98 30.85 31.09
CA GLN A 92 -7.53 32.20 30.91
C GLN A 92 -8.84 32.44 31.68
N GLY A 93 -9.35 31.45 32.42
CA GLY A 93 -10.56 31.57 33.23
C GLY A 93 -11.86 31.51 32.43
N CYS A 94 -11.83 30.97 31.21
CA CYS A 94 -13.05 30.74 30.43
C CYS A 94 -13.93 29.67 31.12
N ASN A 95 -15.26 29.83 31.08
CA ASN A 95 -16.15 28.85 31.69
C ASN A 95 -16.22 27.56 30.84
N ILE A 96 -16.39 26.43 31.51
CA ILE A 96 -16.40 25.08 30.91
C ILE A 96 -17.39 24.96 29.74
N SER A 97 -18.58 25.56 29.86
CA SER A 97 -19.60 25.47 28.80
C SER A 97 -19.17 26.19 27.50
N LEU A 98 -18.48 27.34 27.60
CA LEU A 98 -17.92 28.01 26.43
C LEU A 98 -16.81 27.17 25.80
N ILE A 99 -15.91 26.61 26.63
CA ILE A 99 -14.81 25.76 26.15
C ILE A 99 -15.35 24.53 25.43
N SER A 100 -16.38 23.88 25.98
CA SER A 100 -17.06 22.75 25.35
C SER A 100 -17.66 23.13 23.99
N SER A 101 -18.33 24.28 23.91
CA SER A 101 -18.91 24.75 22.64
C SER A 101 -17.87 25.04 21.55
N VAL A 102 -16.69 25.55 21.91
CA VAL A 102 -15.63 25.92 20.97
C VAL A 102 -14.80 24.72 20.54
N THR A 103 -14.42 23.87 21.48
CA THR A 103 -13.52 22.73 21.24
C THR A 103 -14.26 21.45 20.83
N GLY A 104 -15.56 21.38 21.11
CA GLY A 104 -16.38 20.19 20.91
C GLY A 104 -16.04 19.04 21.86
N LEU A 105 -15.33 19.31 22.96
CA LEU A 105 -15.02 18.34 24.02
C LEU A 105 -16.15 18.30 25.05
N ASP A 106 -16.34 17.14 25.68
CA ASP A 106 -17.34 16.97 26.74
C ASP A 106 -16.98 17.81 27.98
N GLU A 107 -17.96 18.47 28.58
CA GLU A 107 -17.76 19.27 29.80
C GLU A 107 -17.13 18.45 30.95
N ALA A 108 -17.50 17.16 31.07
CA ALA A 108 -16.92 16.25 32.06
C ALA A 108 -15.43 15.97 31.79
N PHE A 109 -15.04 15.86 30.52
CA PHE A 109 -13.64 15.70 30.14
C PHE A 109 -12.87 16.99 30.41
N ILE A 110 -13.41 18.16 30.03
CA ILE A 110 -12.80 19.47 30.31
C ILE A 110 -12.60 19.67 31.82
N SER A 111 -13.58 19.29 32.65
CA SER A 111 -13.48 19.38 34.12
C SER A 111 -12.36 18.51 34.68
N SER A 112 -11.94 17.46 33.96
CA SER A 112 -10.80 16.62 34.35
C SER A 112 -9.43 17.19 33.95
N LEU A 113 -9.41 18.29 33.18
CA LEU A 113 -8.19 18.99 32.75
C LEU A 113 -7.75 20.11 33.71
N GLU A 114 -8.62 20.52 34.65
CA GLU A 114 -8.31 21.43 35.77
C GLU A 114 -7.28 20.82 36.73
#